data_AF-A0A4P5X0V9-F1
#
_entry.id   AF-A0A4P5X0V9-F1
#
_cell.length_a   1.000
_cell.length_b   1.000
_cell.length_c   1.000
_cell.angle_alpha   90.00
_cell.angle_beta   90.00
_cell.angle_gamma   90.00
#
_symmetry.space_group_name_H-M   'P 1'
#
loop_
_entity.id
_entity.type
_entity.pdbx_description
1 polymer ?
#
loop_
_entity_poly.entity_id
_entity_poly.type
_entity_poly.pdbx_seq_one_letter_code
_entity_poly.pdbx_strand_id
1 'polypeptide(L)'
;MGVLRLYLAACVVAAHSERVFPWSVHGGEAAVGFFFVISGFYMQLILSTDRYCGVLAFYKSRLLRIYLPYLVCLVFCLLAGLLSWSICGNALSAWQLLENARSGKRPDGTEFLAILSNLTVFLQDAVMFLGRDSAGNVCLTSGVSSGPQEFYNLLVIPQAWSIAVELQFYLLSPWLVRRWSNLHLLILIVLVTVLRTVAAIVLKLDFDPWTYRFAPFEVVKFVAGMLSCRLLWQ
;
A
#
# COMPACT_ATOMS: atom_id res chain seq x y z
N MET A 1 13.61 -16.81 -6.10
CA MET A 1 12.76 -15.75 -5.51
C MET A 1 13.40 -14.35 -5.50
N GLY A 2 14.72 -14.20 -5.25
CA GLY A 2 15.36 -12.88 -5.18
C GLY A 2 15.34 -12.07 -6.49
N VAL A 3 15.73 -12.70 -7.61
CA VAL A 3 15.79 -12.04 -8.94
C VAL A 3 14.42 -11.52 -9.39
N LEU A 4 13.36 -12.32 -9.23
CA LEU A 4 12.00 -11.91 -9.57
C LEU A 4 11.56 -10.67 -8.78
N ARG A 5 11.82 -10.63 -7.47
CA ARG A 5 11.48 -9.48 -6.64
C ARG A 5 12.27 -8.22 -7.03
N LEU A 6 13.54 -8.38 -7.39
CA LEU A 6 14.37 -7.29 -7.87
C LEU A 6 13.84 -6.74 -9.20
N TYR A 7 13.45 -7.61 -10.12
CA TYR A 7 12.81 -7.22 -11.37
C TYR A 7 11.51 -6.43 -11.14
N LEU A 8 10.60 -6.95 -10.30
CA LEU A 8 9.35 -6.27 -9.98
C LEU A 8 9.59 -4.91 -9.30
N ALA A 9 10.58 -4.82 -8.41
CA ALA A 9 10.97 -3.56 -7.79
C ALA A 9 11.49 -2.55 -8.83
N ALA A 10 12.29 -3.00 -9.79
CA ALA A 10 12.74 -2.15 -10.90
C ALA A 10 11.57 -1.65 -11.76
N CYS A 11 10.56 -2.48 -12.02
CA CYS A 11 9.33 -2.05 -12.72
C CYS A 11 8.60 -0.94 -11.95
N VAL A 12 8.47 -1.04 -10.62
CA VAL A 12 7.83 0.00 -9.79
C VAL A 12 8.64 1.30 -9.82
N VAL A 13 9.97 1.22 -9.72
CA VAL A 13 10.83 2.41 -9.81
C VAL A 13 10.70 3.07 -11.19
N ALA A 14 10.77 2.29 -12.27
CA ALA A 14 10.61 2.80 -13.64
C ALA A 14 9.27 3.52 -13.84
N ALA A 15 8.17 2.98 -13.29
CA ALA A 15 6.84 3.58 -13.38
C ALA A 15 6.72 4.95 -12.67
N HIS A 16 7.59 5.27 -11.72
CA HIS A 16 7.60 6.54 -10.99
C HIS A 16 8.80 7.45 -11.34
N SER A 17 9.69 7.00 -12.23
CA SER A 17 10.91 7.72 -12.59
C SER A 17 11.07 7.78 -14.11
N GLU A 18 10.05 8.27 -14.80
CA GLU A 18 9.97 8.35 -16.28
C GLU A 18 11.25 8.86 -16.98
N ARG A 19 12.11 9.61 -16.28
CA ARG A 19 13.40 10.12 -16.77
C ARG A 19 14.61 9.20 -16.60
N VAL A 20 14.55 8.21 -15.70
CA VAL A 20 15.68 7.37 -15.31
C VAL A 20 15.72 6.08 -16.14
N PHE A 21 14.57 5.52 -16.50
CA PHE A 21 14.48 4.28 -17.27
C PHE A 21 13.69 4.50 -18.57
N PRO A 22 14.28 4.24 -19.75
CA PRO A 22 13.61 4.43 -21.04
C PRO A 22 12.60 3.33 -21.39
N TRP A 23 12.41 2.32 -20.52
CA TRP A 23 11.60 1.14 -20.82
C TRP A 23 10.39 1.05 -19.88
N SER A 24 9.19 0.91 -20.46
CA SER A 24 7.94 0.65 -19.75
C SER A 24 7.47 -0.80 -19.95
N VAL A 25 8.32 -1.79 -19.62
CA VAL A 25 8.02 -3.19 -19.98
C VAL A 25 6.74 -3.70 -19.31
N HIS A 26 6.49 -3.32 -18.05
CA HIS A 26 5.26 -3.62 -17.32
C HIS A 26 4.82 -2.44 -16.47
N GLY A 27 3.50 -2.21 -16.38
CA GLY A 27 2.93 -1.16 -15.54
C GLY A 27 3.22 -1.41 -14.05
N GLY A 28 3.51 -0.33 -13.31
CA GLY A 28 3.78 -0.38 -11.87
C GLY A 28 2.67 -1.08 -11.07
N GLU A 29 1.41 -0.89 -11.47
CA GLU A 29 0.24 -1.58 -10.89
C GLU A 29 0.35 -3.10 -11.00
N ALA A 30 0.72 -3.62 -12.18
CA ALA A 30 0.87 -5.06 -12.39
C ALA A 30 2.01 -5.62 -11.52
N ALA A 31 3.12 -4.88 -11.41
CA ALA A 31 4.25 -5.27 -10.57
C ALA A 31 3.87 -5.37 -9.08
N VAL A 32 3.13 -4.38 -8.56
CA VAL A 32 2.56 -4.42 -7.19
C VAL A 32 1.62 -5.62 -7.02
N GLY A 33 0.77 -5.89 -8.03
CA GLY A 33 -0.10 -7.06 -8.03
C GLY A 33 0.67 -8.38 -7.90
N PHE A 34 1.79 -8.54 -8.61
CA PHE A 34 2.65 -9.72 -8.47
C PHE A 34 3.31 -9.82 -7.10
N PHE A 35 3.68 -8.70 -6.47
CA PHE A 35 4.16 -8.71 -5.08
C PHE A 35 3.10 -9.30 -4.14
N PHE A 36 1.82 -8.93 -4.28
CA PHE A 36 0.74 -9.52 -3.48
C PHE A 36 0.59 -11.02 -3.71
N VAL A 37 0.65 -11.49 -4.96
CA VAL A 37 0.61 -12.94 -5.29
C VAL A 37 1.79 -13.68 -4.64
N ILE A 38 3.01 -13.18 -4.80
CA ILE A 38 4.21 -13.77 -4.19
C ILE A 38 4.10 -13.78 -2.66
N SER A 39 3.55 -12.71 -2.09
CA SER A 39 3.34 -12.57 -0.65
C SER A 39 2.39 -13.63 -0.13
N GLY A 40 1.24 -13.82 -0.77
CA GLY A 40 0.26 -14.85 -0.41
C GLY A 40 0.80 -16.27 -0.56
N PHE A 41 1.50 -16.56 -1.66
CA PHE A 41 2.19 -17.84 -1.84
C PHE A 41 3.16 -18.12 -0.69
N TYR A 42 4.00 -17.13 -0.38
CA TYR A 42 5.01 -17.28 0.67
C TYR A 42 4.35 -17.46 2.04
N MET A 43 3.33 -16.65 2.39
CA MET A 43 2.63 -16.77 3.68
C MET A 43 1.99 -18.14 3.85
N GLN A 44 1.37 -18.68 2.79
CA GLN A 44 0.82 -20.03 2.83
C GLN A 44 1.91 -21.07 3.13
N LEU A 45 3.06 -21.01 2.43
CA LEU A 45 4.19 -21.94 2.61
C LEU A 45 4.80 -21.91 4.02
N ILE A 46 5.14 -20.72 4.53
CA ILE A 46 5.81 -20.63 5.84
C ILE A 46 4.89 -20.94 7.01
N LEU A 47 3.60 -20.60 6.92
CA LEU A 47 2.63 -20.91 7.98
C LEU A 47 2.17 -22.37 7.95
N SER A 48 2.30 -23.09 6.83
CA SER A 48 2.05 -24.54 6.76
C SER A 48 3.24 -25.40 7.19
N THR A 49 4.44 -24.81 7.28
CA THR A 49 5.69 -25.53 7.62
C THR A 49 6.11 -25.32 9.10
N ASP A 50 5.21 -24.83 9.95
CA ASP A 50 5.45 -24.55 11.39
C ASP A 50 6.77 -23.82 11.72
N ARG A 51 7.20 -22.93 10.81
CA ARG A 51 8.47 -22.17 10.91
C ARG A 51 8.52 -21.18 12.09
N TYR A 52 7.42 -20.99 12.80
CA TYR A 52 7.30 -20.03 13.90
C TYR A 52 6.70 -20.69 15.13
N CYS A 53 7.30 -20.43 16.29
CA CYS A 53 6.76 -20.80 17.60
C CYS A 53 5.57 -19.88 17.98
N GLY A 54 4.48 -19.96 17.22
CA GLY A 54 3.25 -19.21 17.46
C GLY A 54 3.03 -17.97 16.59
N VAL A 55 1.81 -17.43 16.67
CA VAL A 55 1.33 -16.34 15.80
C VAL A 55 2.01 -15.00 16.11
N LEU A 56 2.34 -14.73 17.37
CA LEU A 56 3.06 -13.52 17.75
C LEU A 56 4.48 -13.47 17.18
N ALA A 57 5.20 -14.59 17.15
CA ALA A 57 6.53 -14.68 16.55
C ALA A 57 6.48 -14.40 15.04
N PHE A 58 5.43 -14.91 14.38
CA PHE A 58 5.14 -14.59 12.98
C PHE A 58 4.92 -13.08 12.78
N TYR A 59 4.00 -12.46 13.53
CA TYR A 59 3.72 -11.03 13.38
C TYR A 59 4.94 -10.14 13.65
N LYS A 60 5.71 -10.42 14.71
CA LYS A 60 6.96 -9.68 14.99
C LYS A 60 7.95 -9.79 13.83
N SER A 61 8.13 -10.99 13.27
CA SER A 61 9.02 -11.21 12.12
C SER A 61 8.57 -10.44 10.88
N ARG A 62 7.26 -10.43 10.60
CA ARG A 62 6.70 -9.70 9.45
C ARG A 62 6.79 -8.19 9.62
N LEU A 63 6.42 -7.71 10.80
CA LEU A 63 6.45 -6.29 11.14
C LEU A 63 7.88 -5.74 11.07
N LEU A 64 8.86 -6.40 11.70
CA LEU A 64 10.26 -5.95 11.65
C LEU A 64 10.83 -5.96 10.22
N ARG A 65 10.47 -6.97 9.42
CA ARG A 65 10.91 -7.08 8.02
C ARG A 65 10.44 -5.91 7.16
N ILE A 66 9.25 -5.39 7.43
CA ILE A 66 8.67 -4.28 6.66
C ILE A 66 9.05 -2.93 7.27
N TYR A 67 8.88 -2.80 8.58
CA TYR A 67 8.98 -1.53 9.29
C TYR A 67 10.41 -1.00 9.33
N LEU A 68 11.42 -1.88 9.46
CA LEU A 68 12.81 -1.43 9.51
C LEU A 68 13.28 -0.82 8.18
N PRO A 69 13.09 -1.47 7.01
CA PRO A 69 13.35 -0.82 5.72
C PRO A 69 12.53 0.45 5.51
N TYR A 70 11.25 0.45 5.91
CA TYR A 70 10.41 1.64 5.80
C TYR A 70 10.99 2.82 6.58
N LEU A 71 11.43 2.63 7.83
CA LEU A 71 12.04 3.69 8.63
C LEU A 71 13.32 4.24 7.99
N VAL A 72 14.15 3.37 7.42
CA VAL A 72 15.36 3.79 6.70
C VAL A 72 14.99 4.67 5.50
N CYS A 73 13.99 4.25 4.70
CA CYS A 73 13.48 5.05 3.60
C CYS A 73 12.86 6.37 4.07
N LEU A 74 12.10 6.36 5.18
CA LEU A 74 11.48 7.55 5.74
C LEU A 74 12.51 8.58 6.15
N VAL A 75 13.53 8.18 6.91
CA VAL A 75 14.64 9.06 7.32
C VAL A 75 15.37 9.59 6.10
N PHE A 76 15.67 8.72 5.12
CA PHE A 76 16.33 9.13 3.89
C PHE A 76 15.52 10.17 3.11
N CYS A 77 14.21 9.95 2.94
CA CYS A 77 13.31 10.90 2.26
C CYS A 77 13.20 12.24 3.01
N LEU A 78 13.16 12.22 4.35
CA LEU A 78 13.15 13.44 5.17
C LEU A 78 14.46 14.23 5.01
N LEU A 79 15.61 13.55 5.07
CA LEU A 79 16.93 14.18 4.87
C LEU A 79 17.09 14.73 3.44
N ALA A 80 16.67 13.97 2.43
CA ALA A 80 16.68 14.42 1.04
C ALA A 80 15.75 15.63 0.84
N GLY A 81 14.60 15.64 1.51
CA GLY A 81 13.70 16.79 1.53
C GLY A 81 14.31 18.03 2.16
N LEU A 82 15.03 17.87 3.28
CA LEU A 82 15.72 18.97 3.98
C LEU A 82 16.83 19.56 3.09
N LEU A 83 17.58 18.70 2.41
CA LEU A 83 18.66 19.09 1.51
C LEU A 83 18.13 19.78 0.24
N SER A 84 17.05 19.26 -0.35
CA SER A 84 16.38 19.89 -1.49
C SER A 84 15.89 21.29 -1.14
N TRP A 85 15.32 21.45 0.06
CA TRP A 85 14.85 22.74 0.53
C TRP A 85 15.98 23.74 0.73
N SER A 86 17.11 23.33 1.34
CA SER A 86 18.24 24.22 1.58
C SER A 86 18.98 24.65 0.30
N ILE A 87 19.01 23.81 -0.73
CA ILE A 87 19.72 24.09 -1.99
C ILE A 87 18.83 24.80 -3.00
N CYS A 88 17.61 24.31 -3.21
CA CYS A 88 16.75 24.74 -4.32
C CYS A 88 15.56 25.61 -3.87
N GLY A 89 15.32 25.76 -2.57
CA GLY A 89 14.12 26.41 -2.03
C GLY A 89 12.81 25.63 -2.28
N ASN A 90 12.87 24.50 -3.00
CA ASN A 90 11.73 23.66 -3.31
C ASN A 90 11.54 22.58 -2.23
N ALA A 91 10.38 22.66 -1.60
CA ALA A 91 9.90 21.70 -0.64
C ALA A 91 9.30 20.49 -1.40
N LEU A 92 9.83 19.28 -1.19
CA LEU A 92 9.12 18.03 -1.51
C LEU A 92 7.71 17.97 -0.86
N SER A 93 6.84 17.06 -1.32
CA SER A 93 5.45 16.91 -0.79
C SER A 93 5.37 16.80 0.74
N ALA A 94 6.34 16.16 1.38
CA ALA A 94 6.49 16.05 2.84
C ALA A 94 6.44 17.39 3.60
N TRP A 95 6.73 18.50 2.93
CA TRP A 95 6.79 19.82 3.54
C TRP A 95 5.43 20.49 3.67
N GLN A 96 4.36 20.00 3.02
CA GLN A 96 3.01 20.54 3.24
C GLN A 96 2.56 20.37 4.70
N LEU A 97 2.93 19.28 5.36
CA LEU A 97 2.69 19.09 6.81
C LEU A 97 3.40 20.16 7.65
N LEU A 98 4.63 20.50 7.29
CA LEU A 98 5.43 21.48 8.01
C LEU A 98 5.00 22.92 7.69
N GLU A 99 4.62 23.22 6.44
CA GLU A 99 4.04 24.49 6.03
C GLU A 99 2.70 24.74 6.71
N ASN A 100 1.82 23.72 6.78
CA ASN A 100 0.56 23.82 7.51
C ASN A 100 0.80 24.09 8.99
N ALA A 101 1.73 23.35 9.63
CA ALA A 101 2.10 23.59 11.02
C ALA A 101 2.69 25.00 11.25
N ARG A 102 3.49 25.51 10.29
CA ARG A 102 4.09 26.85 10.34
C ARG A 102 3.08 27.97 10.11
N SER A 103 2.00 27.70 9.37
CA SER A 103 0.91 28.64 9.12
C SER A 103 0.06 28.96 10.36
N GLY A 104 0.34 28.32 11.50
CA GLY A 104 -0.37 28.56 12.76
C GLY A 104 -1.79 28.02 12.79
N LYS A 105 -2.22 27.31 11.74
CA LYS A 105 -3.47 26.56 11.76
C LYS A 105 -3.33 25.42 12.77
N ARG A 106 -4.34 25.24 13.61
CA ARG A 106 -4.37 24.09 14.51
C ARG A 106 -4.41 22.81 13.66
N PRO A 107 -3.62 21.78 14.01
CA PRO A 107 -3.68 20.52 13.32
C PRO A 107 -5.07 19.92 13.54
N ASP A 108 -5.84 19.84 12.46
CA ASP A 108 -7.12 19.14 12.45
C ASP A 108 -6.86 17.62 12.58
N GLY A 109 -7.91 16.83 12.85
CA GLY A 109 -7.81 15.37 12.95
C GLY A 109 -7.20 14.69 11.71
N THR A 110 -7.20 15.36 10.57
CA THR A 110 -6.60 14.89 9.31
C THR A 110 -5.08 14.92 9.31
N GLU A 111 -4.47 15.94 9.91
CA GLU A 111 -3.00 16.04 10.02
C GLU A 111 -2.50 15.02 11.04
N PHE A 112 -3.25 14.83 12.11
CA PHE A 112 -2.98 13.76 13.08
C PHE A 112 -2.99 12.37 12.41
N LEU A 113 -3.99 12.09 11.56
CA LEU A 113 -4.06 10.84 10.80
C LEU A 113 -2.87 10.68 9.84
N ALA A 114 -2.47 11.75 9.14
CA ALA A 114 -1.32 11.72 8.24
C ALA A 114 0.00 11.48 8.99
N ILE A 115 0.21 12.14 10.14
CA ILE A 115 1.39 11.92 11.00
C ILE A 115 1.42 10.47 11.49
N LEU A 116 0.28 9.97 11.97
CA LEU A 116 0.15 8.57 12.41
C LEU A 116 0.47 7.60 11.28
N SER A 117 0.00 7.87 10.06
CA SER A 117 0.22 7.04 8.88
C SER A 117 1.67 7.07 8.39
N ASN A 118 2.34 8.22 8.50
CA ASN A 118 3.76 8.35 8.21
C ASN A 118 4.63 7.62 9.25
N LEU A 119 4.24 7.62 10.53
CA LEU A 119 5.03 6.95 11.57
C LEU A 119 4.82 5.45 11.59
N THR A 120 3.60 4.98 11.37
CA THR A 120 3.25 3.56 11.60
C THR A 120 3.14 2.73 10.32
N VAL A 121 3.19 3.35 9.12
CA VAL A 121 2.84 2.74 7.81
C VAL A 121 1.37 2.36 7.68
N PHE A 122 0.70 2.02 8.78
CA PHE A 122 -0.73 1.74 8.78
C PHE A 122 -1.53 2.94 8.29
N LEU A 123 -2.69 2.66 7.70
CA LEU A 123 -3.64 3.66 7.20
C LEU A 123 -3.14 4.53 6.04
N GLN A 124 -1.93 4.29 5.50
CA GLN A 124 -1.47 5.03 4.32
C GLN A 124 -2.39 4.85 3.11
N ASP A 125 -2.92 3.64 2.91
CA ASP A 125 -3.93 3.37 1.88
C ASP A 125 -5.22 4.16 2.16
N ALA A 126 -5.68 4.19 3.41
CA ALA A 126 -6.89 4.92 3.79
C ALA A 126 -6.78 6.44 3.55
N VAL A 127 -5.61 7.03 3.82
CA VAL A 127 -5.35 8.47 3.58
C VAL A 127 -5.53 8.83 2.10
N MET A 128 -5.29 7.90 1.18
CA MET A 128 -5.47 8.15 -0.27
C MET A 128 -6.92 8.35 -0.69
N PHE A 129 -7.87 7.87 0.11
CA PHE A 129 -9.30 8.03 -0.17
C PHE A 129 -9.88 9.33 0.41
N LEU A 130 -9.08 10.10 1.16
CA LEU A 130 -9.52 11.30 1.86
C LEU A 130 -8.97 12.57 1.20
N GLY A 131 -9.81 13.61 1.17
CA GLY A 131 -9.44 14.94 0.72
C GLY A 131 -10.27 16.01 1.42
N ARG A 132 -10.04 17.27 1.01
CA ARG A 132 -10.89 18.40 1.39
C ARG A 132 -11.65 18.93 0.19
N ASP A 133 -12.94 19.19 0.40
CA ASP A 133 -13.76 19.94 -0.55
C ASP A 133 -13.39 21.43 -0.50
N SER A 134 -13.84 22.18 -1.51
CA SER A 134 -13.83 23.64 -1.62
C SER A 134 -14.28 24.37 -0.34
N ALA A 135 -15.21 23.79 0.44
CA ALA A 135 -15.67 24.31 1.72
C ALA A 135 -14.73 24.01 2.92
N GLY A 136 -13.66 23.24 2.71
CA GLY A 136 -12.69 22.86 3.75
C GLY A 136 -13.07 21.65 4.60
N ASN A 137 -14.24 21.03 4.33
CA ASN A 137 -14.72 19.83 5.00
C ASN A 137 -14.00 18.57 4.51
N VAL A 138 -13.82 17.59 5.39
CA VAL A 138 -13.26 16.27 5.03
C VAL A 138 -14.27 15.50 4.19
N CYS A 139 -13.86 15.06 3.00
CA CYS A 139 -14.69 14.28 2.09
C CYS A 139 -13.90 13.08 1.53
N LEU A 140 -14.63 12.11 0.98
CA LEU A 140 -14.01 11.09 0.14
C LEU A 140 -13.57 11.74 -1.18
N THR A 141 -12.37 11.44 -1.64
CA THR A 141 -11.87 11.99 -2.91
C THR A 141 -12.63 11.41 -4.10
N SER A 142 -12.94 12.25 -5.08
CA SER A 142 -13.46 11.86 -6.40
C SER A 142 -12.35 11.41 -7.37
N GLY A 143 -11.12 11.28 -6.88
CA GLY A 143 -9.97 10.70 -7.59
C GLY A 143 -8.69 11.49 -7.32
N VAL A 144 -7.53 10.83 -7.49
CA VAL A 144 -6.17 11.29 -7.08
C VAL A 144 -5.70 12.60 -7.76
N SER A 145 -6.53 13.22 -8.60
CA SER A 145 -6.18 14.43 -9.37
C SER A 145 -7.35 15.40 -9.55
N SER A 146 -8.36 15.33 -8.68
CA SER A 146 -9.64 16.04 -8.89
C SER A 146 -9.95 17.12 -7.84
N GLY A 147 -9.17 17.21 -6.75
CA GLY A 147 -9.44 18.12 -5.63
C GLY A 147 -8.30 19.10 -5.29
N PRO A 148 -8.61 20.26 -4.70
CA PRO A 148 -7.62 21.30 -4.36
C PRO A 148 -6.67 20.90 -3.21
N GLN A 149 -7.02 19.92 -2.36
CA GLN A 149 -6.15 19.40 -1.30
C GLN A 149 -6.42 17.92 -0.99
N GLU A 150 -5.66 17.05 -1.63
CA GLU A 150 -5.71 15.61 -1.37
C GLU A 150 -4.71 15.20 -0.28
N PHE A 151 -5.13 14.31 0.62
CA PHE A 151 -4.35 14.03 1.82
C PHE A 151 -3.13 13.14 1.56
N TYR A 152 -3.08 12.44 0.42
CA TYR A 152 -1.88 11.67 0.06
C TYR A 152 -0.64 12.57 -0.07
N ASN A 153 -0.81 13.87 -0.35
CA ASN A 153 0.30 14.83 -0.40
C ASN A 153 0.94 15.06 0.98
N LEU A 154 0.22 14.75 2.07
CA LEU A 154 0.75 14.76 3.44
C LEU A 154 1.60 13.51 3.74
N LEU A 155 1.65 12.52 2.85
CA LEU A 155 2.51 11.35 3.02
C LEU A 155 3.91 11.66 2.49
N VAL A 156 4.93 11.35 3.30
CA VAL A 156 6.35 11.49 2.92
C VAL A 156 6.71 10.47 1.83
N ILE A 157 6.16 9.27 1.92
CA ILE A 157 6.34 8.20 0.94
C ILE A 157 4.95 7.71 0.51
N PRO A 158 4.26 8.41 -0.42
CA PRO A 158 2.92 8.03 -0.86
C PRO A 158 2.88 6.59 -1.39
N GLN A 159 3.96 6.13 -2.03
CA GLN A 159 4.05 4.78 -2.62
C GLN A 159 4.07 3.65 -1.57
N ALA A 160 4.24 3.95 -0.28
CA ALA A 160 4.21 2.94 0.78
C ALA A 160 2.79 2.43 1.11
N TRP A 161 1.75 2.95 0.45
CA TRP A 161 0.39 2.41 0.51
C TRP A 161 0.34 0.90 0.25
N SER A 162 1.10 0.38 -0.71
CA SER A 162 1.07 -1.04 -1.06
C SER A 162 1.64 -1.92 0.07
N ILE A 163 2.59 -1.38 0.83
CA ILE A 163 3.17 -2.03 2.00
C ILE A 163 2.17 -2.01 3.17
N ALA A 164 1.42 -0.93 3.33
CA ALA A 164 0.31 -0.86 4.30
C ALA A 164 -0.75 -1.94 4.01
N VAL A 165 -1.13 -2.11 2.75
CA VAL A 165 -2.03 -3.18 2.29
C VAL A 165 -1.42 -4.57 2.58
N GLU A 166 -0.14 -4.77 2.30
CA GLU A 166 0.55 -6.04 2.59
C GLU A 166 0.52 -6.38 4.09
N LEU A 167 0.70 -5.39 4.98
CA LEU A 167 0.59 -5.59 6.43
C LEU A 167 -0.83 -6.04 6.83
N GLN A 168 -1.87 -5.49 6.22
CA GLN A 168 -3.25 -5.95 6.45
C GLN A 168 -3.42 -7.41 6.06
N PHE A 169 -2.87 -7.84 4.91
CA PHE A 169 -2.91 -9.25 4.49
C PHE A 169 -2.13 -10.15 5.45
N TYR A 170 -1.00 -9.69 5.99
CA TYR A 170 -0.26 -10.43 7.00
C TYR A 170 -1.06 -10.63 8.28
N LEU A 171 -1.83 -9.64 8.73
CA LEU A 171 -2.72 -9.80 9.89
C LEU A 171 -3.78 -10.87 9.66
N LEU A 172 -4.30 -10.99 8.44
CA LEU A 172 -5.30 -12.01 8.08
C LEU A 172 -4.69 -13.40 7.86
N SER A 173 -3.41 -13.47 7.50
CA SER A 173 -2.78 -14.70 7.00
C SER A 173 -2.85 -15.92 7.93
N PRO A 174 -2.63 -15.83 9.27
CA PRO A 174 -2.69 -17.03 10.12
C PRO A 174 -4.10 -17.63 10.17
N TRP A 175 -5.13 -16.78 10.10
CA TRP A 175 -6.51 -17.22 10.08
C TRP A 175 -6.89 -17.84 8.73
N LEU A 176 -6.55 -17.16 7.62
CA LEU A 176 -6.81 -17.66 6.26
C LEU A 176 -6.11 -19.01 6.02
N VAL A 177 -4.86 -19.16 6.46
CA VAL A 177 -4.11 -20.41 6.27
C VAL A 177 -4.72 -21.56 7.09
N ARG A 178 -5.09 -21.32 8.36
CA ARG A 178 -5.47 -22.38 9.30
C ARG A 178 -6.95 -22.76 9.25
N ARG A 179 -7.83 -21.85 8.85
CA ARG A 179 -9.28 -22.05 8.96
C ARG A 179 -9.98 -22.21 7.61
N TRP A 180 -9.46 -21.62 6.55
CA TRP A 180 -10.16 -21.60 5.27
C TRP A 180 -9.69 -22.72 4.36
N SER A 181 -10.64 -23.46 3.78
CA SER A 181 -10.37 -24.46 2.73
C SER A 181 -10.19 -23.78 1.36
N ASN A 182 -9.77 -24.55 0.36
CA ASN A 182 -9.59 -24.04 -1.02
C ASN A 182 -10.90 -23.47 -1.59
N LEU A 183 -12.04 -24.05 -1.24
CA LEU A 183 -13.36 -23.54 -1.64
C LEU A 183 -13.66 -22.17 -1.05
N HIS A 184 -13.37 -21.94 0.23
CA HIS A 184 -13.57 -20.64 0.88
C HIS A 184 -12.73 -19.54 0.21
N LEU A 185 -11.47 -19.86 -0.10
CA LEU A 185 -10.58 -18.94 -0.81
C LEU A 185 -11.07 -18.65 -2.24
N LEU A 186 -11.58 -19.66 -2.95
CA LEU A 186 -12.18 -19.48 -4.28
C LEU A 186 -13.44 -18.60 -4.23
N ILE A 187 -14.32 -18.85 -3.26
CA ILE A 187 -15.53 -18.03 -3.05
C ILE A 187 -15.14 -16.58 -2.78
N LEU A 188 -14.12 -16.33 -1.95
CA LEU A 188 -13.63 -14.97 -1.70
C LEU A 188 -13.14 -14.29 -2.99
N ILE A 189 -12.36 -15.00 -3.82
CA ILE A 189 -11.89 -14.49 -5.11
C ILE A 189 -13.07 -14.06 -5.99
N VAL A 190 -14.06 -14.95 -6.15
CA VAL A 190 -15.24 -14.68 -6.99
C VAL A 190 -16.04 -13.51 -6.42
N LEU A 191 -16.35 -13.53 -5.13
CA LEU A 191 -17.15 -12.50 -4.46
C LEU A 191 -16.50 -11.12 -4.57
N VAL A 192 -15.21 -11.00 -4.30
CA VAL A 192 -14.50 -9.72 -4.36
C VAL A 192 -14.37 -9.22 -5.79
N THR A 193 -14.17 -10.11 -6.77
CA THR A 193 -14.13 -9.73 -8.19
C THR A 193 -15.49 -9.20 -8.67
N VAL A 194 -16.59 -9.86 -8.25
CA VAL A 194 -17.96 -9.37 -8.50
C VAL A 194 -18.17 -8.02 -7.81
N LEU A 195 -17.78 -7.86 -6.55
CA LEU A 195 -17.93 -6.60 -5.83
C LEU A 195 -17.15 -5.46 -6.50
N ARG A 196 -15.91 -5.71 -6.94
CA ARG A 196 -15.07 -4.74 -7.67
C ARG A 196 -15.73 -4.33 -8.98
N THR A 197 -16.26 -5.29 -9.75
CA THR A 197 -16.92 -4.99 -11.04
C THR A 197 -18.22 -4.23 -10.84
N VAL A 198 -19.03 -4.59 -9.84
CA VAL A 198 -20.24 -3.83 -9.47
C VAL A 198 -19.89 -2.41 -9.02
N ALA A 199 -18.86 -2.24 -8.18
CA ALA A 199 -18.41 -0.91 -7.75
C ALA A 199 -17.93 -0.06 -8.94
N ALA A 200 -17.20 -0.64 -9.88
CA ALA A 200 -16.74 0.07 -11.08
C ALA A 200 -17.92 0.50 -11.98
N ILE A 201 -18.91 -0.37 -12.20
CA ILE A 201 -20.01 -0.10 -13.15
C ILE A 201 -21.13 0.72 -12.52
N VAL A 202 -21.58 0.35 -11.32
CA VAL A 202 -22.76 0.96 -10.66
C VAL A 202 -22.38 2.24 -9.91
N LEU A 203 -21.27 2.21 -9.17
CA LEU A 203 -20.82 3.35 -8.38
C LEU A 203 -19.86 4.26 -9.18
N LYS A 204 -19.51 3.89 -10.41
CA LYS A 204 -18.55 4.61 -11.28
C LYS A 204 -17.21 4.86 -10.59
N LEU A 205 -16.74 3.88 -9.83
CA LEU A 205 -15.46 3.92 -9.11
C LEU A 205 -14.34 3.30 -9.96
N ASP A 206 -14.25 3.71 -11.23
CA ASP A 206 -13.28 3.22 -12.22
C ASP A 206 -12.01 4.10 -12.30
N PHE A 207 -11.75 4.90 -11.27
CA PHE A 207 -10.63 5.83 -11.17
C PHE A 207 -9.71 5.56 -9.96
N ASP A 208 -8.48 6.05 -10.01
CA ASP A 208 -7.51 6.00 -8.89
C ASP A 208 -8.04 6.86 -7.73
N PRO A 209 -8.21 6.37 -6.49
CA PRO A 209 -7.55 5.21 -5.84
C PRO A 209 -8.33 3.88 -5.82
N TRP A 210 -9.56 3.84 -6.33
CA TRP A 210 -10.45 2.68 -6.20
C TRP A 210 -10.04 1.48 -7.06
N THR A 211 -9.29 1.72 -8.13
CA THR A 211 -8.92 0.69 -9.10
C THR A 211 -7.94 -0.33 -8.54
N TYR A 212 -6.89 0.09 -7.84
CA TYR A 212 -5.82 -0.83 -7.39
C TYR A 212 -5.22 -0.52 -6.01
N ARG A 213 -5.68 0.52 -5.31
CA ARG A 213 -5.16 0.90 -3.98
C ARG A 213 -6.08 0.52 -2.83
N PHE A 214 -7.28 0.03 -3.13
CA PHE A 214 -8.24 -0.42 -2.13
C PHE A 214 -7.93 -1.85 -1.67
N ALA A 215 -7.43 -2.00 -0.43
CA ALA A 215 -6.98 -3.28 0.12
C ALA A 215 -7.97 -4.45 -0.06
N PRO A 216 -9.29 -4.27 0.18
CA PRO A 216 -10.26 -5.35 0.00
C PRO A 216 -10.35 -5.88 -1.44
N PHE A 217 -10.13 -5.04 -2.46
CA PHE A 217 -10.14 -5.50 -3.86
C PHE A 217 -8.85 -6.23 -4.24
N GLU A 218 -7.74 -5.87 -3.61
CA GLU A 218 -6.42 -6.44 -3.87
C GLU A 218 -6.19 -7.80 -3.19
N VAL A 219 -7.03 -8.15 -2.20
CA VAL A 219 -6.94 -9.43 -1.47
C VAL A 219 -7.03 -10.65 -2.40
N VAL A 220 -7.70 -10.51 -3.55
CA VAL A 220 -7.82 -11.54 -4.58
C VAL A 220 -6.44 -12.00 -5.07
N LYS A 221 -5.52 -11.06 -5.30
CA LYS A 221 -4.16 -11.36 -5.77
C LYS A 221 -3.37 -12.13 -4.71
N PHE A 222 -3.48 -11.71 -3.46
CA PHE A 222 -2.87 -12.41 -2.32
C PHE A 222 -3.41 -13.84 -2.17
N VAL A 223 -4.73 -14.01 -2.19
CA VAL A 223 -5.39 -15.32 -2.04
C VAL A 223 -5.10 -16.25 -3.23
N ALA A 224 -5.01 -15.73 -4.44
CA ALA A 224 -4.58 -16.50 -5.61
C ALA A 224 -3.16 -17.08 -5.43
N GLY A 225 -2.26 -16.31 -4.80
CA GLY A 225 -0.95 -16.80 -4.38
C GLY A 225 -1.03 -17.94 -3.38
N MET A 226 -1.90 -17.82 -2.37
CA MET A 226 -2.12 -18.87 -1.37
C MET A 226 -2.64 -20.16 -2.01
N LEU A 227 -3.64 -20.07 -2.89
CA LEU A 227 -4.19 -21.23 -3.61
C LEU A 227 -3.13 -21.89 -4.49
N SER A 228 -2.36 -21.11 -5.23
CA SER A 228 -1.24 -21.62 -6.03
C SER A 228 -0.27 -22.45 -5.19
N CYS A 229 0.05 -21.97 -3.98
CA CYS A 229 0.90 -22.72 -3.06
C CYS A 229 0.27 -24.04 -2.60
N ARG A 230 -1.03 -24.05 -2.27
CA ARG A 230 -1.72 -25.29 -1.83
C ARG A 230 -1.90 -26.34 -2.93
N LEU A 231 -1.90 -25.91 -4.19
CA LEU A 231 -1.99 -26.81 -5.34
C LEU A 231 -0.63 -27.40 -5.71
N LEU A 232 0.43 -26.60 -5.62
CA LEU A 232 1.79 -27.03 -5.97
C LEU A 232 2.50 -27.76 -4.81
N TRP A 233 2.14 -27.44 -3.58
CA TRP A 233 2.76 -27.97 -2.36
C TRP A 233 1.70 -28.72 -1.54
N GLN A 234 1.39 -29.93 -2.00
CA GLN A 234 0.66 -30.98 -1.26
C GLN A 234 1.65 -32.05 -0.81
#